data_AF-A0AAV6GVW2-F1
#
_entry.id   AF-A0AAV6GVW2-F1
#
_cell.length_a   1.000
_cell.length_b   1.000
_cell.length_c   1.000
_cell.angle_alpha   90.00
_cell.angle_beta   90.00
_cell.angle_gamma   90.00
#
_symmetry.space_group_name_H-M   'P 1'
#
loop_
_entity.id
_entity.type
_entity.pdbx_description
1 polymer ?
#
loop_
_entity_poly.entity_id
_entity_poly.type
_entity_poly.pdbx_seq_one_letter_code
_entity_poly.pdbx_strand_id
1 'polypeptide(L)'
;MNSVSPSSAQYVGKSSETKGGHFGHVADGNRNEGEPDEVDRLKTKLMSAWNNVKYGWSVKSKTSFNKTSPLYLLGHSYLFNREDEVERFSLAFASRLWLTYRKDFAPLDGAGLTSDCGWGCMLRSGQMLLAQGLLTHLMPSGWQWPDSPPLTDVDFEFLRPRSPSKTLGGVVSIPSLSSFSSSSSNSSSSSSSSAPGPPPQAPPKRVPKPAGDPRSEALHRKLVSWFGDHPGAPFGLHQMVALGRSAGRRAGDWYGPSVVAHILRKAVATTTEVQNLTVYVAQDCTVYKEDVVHVCEGEGDSSWQSVIILVPVRLGGETLNPTYIQCVKNILKLDCCIGIIGGKPKHSLFFIGFQDEQLLYLDPHYCQPLVDATQSNFSLEVRRNTCY
;
A
#
# COMPACT_ATOMS: atom_id res chain seq x y z
N MET A 1 -17.29 38.83 15.18
CA MET A 1 -18.57 38.10 15.30
C MET A 1 -18.23 36.63 15.52
N ASN A 2 -18.79 36.09 16.60
CA ASN A 2 -18.67 34.74 17.17
C ASN A 2 -18.72 33.64 16.07
N SER A 3 -18.08 32.48 16.17
CA SER A 3 -18.03 31.50 17.28
C SER A 3 -16.96 30.43 16.96
N VAL A 4 -15.89 30.26 17.74
CA VAL A 4 -15.65 29.28 18.84
C VAL A 4 -15.83 27.79 18.45
N SER A 5 -14.70 27.06 18.55
CA SER A 5 -14.48 25.60 18.44
C SER A 5 -15.07 24.78 19.61
N PRO A 6 -14.92 23.44 19.66
CA PRO A 6 -13.83 22.86 20.50
C PRO A 6 -13.30 21.50 19.94
N SER A 7 -12.19 20.88 20.34
CA SER A 7 -11.37 20.96 21.55
C SER A 7 -9.97 20.40 21.26
N SER A 8 -8.93 21.15 21.59
CA SER A 8 -7.60 20.68 21.98
C SER A 8 -7.42 21.10 23.44
N ALA A 9 -7.23 20.13 24.34
CA ALA A 9 -6.96 20.43 25.74
C ALA A 9 -5.46 20.71 25.92
N GLN A 10 -5.12 21.96 26.21
CA GLN A 10 -3.84 22.38 26.77
C GLN A 10 -3.85 22.12 28.29
N TYR A 11 -2.75 21.60 28.82
CA TYR A 11 -2.45 21.62 30.26
C TYR A 11 -1.68 22.91 30.56
N VAL A 12 -2.22 23.77 31.43
CA VAL A 12 -1.51 24.90 32.03
C VAL A 12 -1.06 24.47 33.42
N GLY A 13 0.25 24.36 33.64
CA GLY A 13 0.86 24.28 34.96
C GLY A 13 1.27 25.69 35.42
N LYS A 14 0.73 26.12 36.56
CA LYS A 14 1.06 27.39 37.23
C LYS A 14 2.54 27.44 37.65
N SER A 15 3.15 28.59 37.42
CA SER A 15 4.39 29.05 38.05
C SER A 15 4.15 29.54 39.48
N SER A 16 5.02 29.14 40.40
CA SER A 16 5.26 29.83 41.67
C SER A 16 6.75 29.73 42.04
N GLU A 17 7.47 30.84 41.94
CA GLU A 17 8.71 31.16 42.69
C GLU A 17 8.35 31.31 44.19
N THR A 18 9.16 31.08 45.23
CA THR A 18 10.62 31.06 45.48
C THR A 18 10.88 30.40 46.86
N LYS A 19 12.04 29.75 47.05
CA LYS A 19 13.04 29.98 48.14
C LYS A 19 14.11 28.88 48.14
N GLY A 20 15.37 29.28 48.30
CA GLY A 20 16.57 28.45 48.13
C GLY A 20 17.06 27.72 49.38
N GLY A 21 18.14 26.95 49.19
CA GLY A 21 18.90 26.30 50.27
C GLY A 21 19.83 25.18 49.80
N HIS A 22 21.09 25.53 49.51
CA HIS A 22 22.37 24.87 49.86
C HIS A 22 22.56 23.31 49.86
N PHE A 23 23.63 22.90 49.13
CA PHE A 23 24.62 21.82 49.34
C PHE A 23 24.22 20.33 49.52
N GLY A 24 24.93 19.45 48.80
CA GLY A 24 25.13 18.04 49.22
C GLY A 24 25.39 17.05 48.08
N HIS A 25 26.61 16.53 48.02
CA HIS A 25 27.11 15.48 47.12
C HIS A 25 26.81 14.10 47.71
N VAL A 26 26.15 13.17 47.00
CA VAL A 26 26.22 11.71 47.28
C VAL A 26 25.97 10.90 45.99
N ALA A 27 26.79 9.88 45.79
CA ALA A 27 26.77 8.91 44.70
C ALA A 27 25.85 7.71 44.97
N ASP A 28 25.71 6.87 43.93
CA ASP A 28 25.16 5.51 43.88
C ASP A 28 23.65 5.28 43.90
N GLY A 29 23.20 4.45 42.95
CA GLY A 29 21.85 3.87 42.96
C GLY A 29 21.34 3.41 41.59
N ASN A 30 21.85 2.28 41.11
CA ASN A 30 21.10 1.20 40.43
C ASN A 30 19.95 1.61 39.47
N ARG A 31 20.24 1.72 38.16
CA ARG A 31 19.18 1.82 37.13
C ARG A 31 18.63 0.42 36.83
N ASN A 32 17.52 0.07 37.48
CA ASN A 32 16.65 -1.00 37.04
C ASN A 32 16.12 -0.69 35.63
N GLU A 33 16.34 -1.61 34.68
CA GLU A 33 15.61 -1.68 33.42
C GLU A 33 14.14 -2.02 33.74
N GLY A 34 13.30 -0.99 33.88
CA GLY A 34 11.90 -1.14 34.23
C GLY A 34 11.10 -1.73 33.07
N GLU A 35 10.36 -2.81 33.37
CA GLU A 35 9.20 -3.24 32.58
C GLU A 35 8.28 -2.03 32.28
N PRO A 36 7.69 -1.96 31.09
CA PRO A 36 6.71 -0.90 30.80
C PRO A 36 5.52 -1.02 31.75
N ASP A 37 5.23 0.09 32.43
CA ASP A 37 4.16 0.26 33.43
C ASP A 37 2.82 -0.30 32.90
N GLU A 38 2.03 -0.97 33.74
CA GLU A 38 0.76 -1.59 33.33
C GLU A 38 -0.19 -0.57 32.69
N VAL A 39 -0.09 0.68 33.16
CA VAL A 39 -0.80 1.84 32.63
C VAL A 39 -0.44 2.11 31.16
N ASP A 40 0.83 1.95 30.78
CA ASP A 40 1.28 2.16 29.41
C ASP A 40 0.86 1.00 28.49
N ARG A 41 0.85 -0.23 29.01
CA ARG A 41 0.27 -1.39 28.28
C ARG A 41 -1.23 -1.18 28.03
N LEU A 42 -1.98 -0.70 29.04
CA LEU A 42 -3.42 -0.47 28.93
C LEU A 42 -3.74 0.70 27.96
N LYS A 43 -2.99 1.81 28.05
CA LYS A 43 -3.08 2.92 27.11
C LYS A 43 -2.82 2.47 25.68
N THR A 44 -1.81 1.62 25.47
CA THR A 44 -1.46 1.12 24.13
C THR A 44 -2.57 0.23 23.56
N LYS A 45 -3.18 -0.64 24.38
CA LYS A 45 -4.35 -1.46 24.00
C LYS A 45 -5.57 -0.60 23.67
N LEU A 46 -5.88 0.41 24.48
CA LEU A 46 -6.99 1.33 24.24
C LEU A 46 -6.79 2.16 22.96
N MET A 47 -5.57 2.67 22.75
CA MET A 47 -5.23 3.41 21.53
C MET A 47 -5.27 2.53 20.29
N SER A 48 -4.87 1.27 20.40
CA SER A 48 -5.04 0.29 19.32
C SER A 48 -6.51 0.07 18.99
N ALA A 49 -7.37 -0.12 19.99
CA ALA A 49 -8.81 -0.26 19.80
C ALA A 49 -9.44 0.99 19.15
N TRP A 50 -9.05 2.19 19.59
CA TRP A 50 -9.50 3.45 18.99
C TRP A 50 -9.03 3.61 17.53
N ASN A 51 -7.77 3.28 17.26
CA ASN A 51 -7.22 3.34 15.91
C ASN A 51 -7.92 2.35 14.97
N ASN A 52 -8.28 1.15 15.45
CA ASN A 52 -9.06 0.19 14.67
C ASN A 52 -10.41 0.80 14.23
N VAL A 53 -11.07 1.58 15.09
CA VAL A 53 -12.32 2.29 14.77
C VAL A 53 -12.05 3.41 13.77
N LYS A 54 -11.06 4.28 14.04
CA LYS A 54 -10.71 5.43 13.20
C LYS A 54 -10.35 5.02 11.77
N TYR A 55 -9.52 3.98 11.61
CA TYR A 55 -9.03 3.49 10.32
C TYR A 55 -9.91 2.38 9.72
N GLY A 56 -11.01 2.02 10.39
CA GLY A 56 -12.00 1.07 9.88
C GLY A 56 -13.04 1.73 8.95
N TRP A 57 -13.20 3.05 8.99
CA TRP A 57 -14.10 3.81 8.12
C TRP A 57 -13.31 4.55 7.03
N SER A 58 -13.61 4.25 5.75
CA SER A 58 -13.03 4.96 4.60
C SER A 58 -14.09 5.84 3.93
N VAL A 59 -13.78 7.14 3.81
CA VAL A 59 -14.55 8.08 2.97
C VAL A 59 -14.02 7.97 1.55
N LYS A 60 -14.88 7.58 0.62
CA LYS A 60 -14.52 7.45 -0.79
C LYS A 60 -14.46 8.84 -1.44
N SER A 61 -13.25 9.33 -1.71
CA SER A 61 -13.06 10.43 -2.66
C SER A 61 -13.05 9.86 -4.07
N LYS A 62 -13.73 10.52 -5.01
CA LYS A 62 -13.64 10.19 -6.44
C LYS A 62 -12.35 10.76 -7.01
N THR A 63 -11.56 9.90 -7.65
CA THR A 63 -10.29 10.29 -8.30
C THR A 63 -10.57 10.66 -9.75
N SER A 64 -10.12 11.83 -10.17
CA SER A 64 -10.30 12.36 -11.52
C SER A 64 -8.96 12.38 -12.23
N PHE A 65 -8.87 11.71 -13.37
CA PHE A 65 -7.65 11.68 -14.17
C PHE A 65 -7.75 12.61 -15.38
N ASN A 66 -6.62 13.18 -15.74
CA ASN A 66 -6.47 13.98 -16.93
C ASN A 66 -6.29 13.08 -18.17
N LYS A 67 -6.95 13.42 -19.28
CA LYS A 67 -6.88 12.66 -20.54
C LYS A 67 -5.75 13.09 -21.46
N THR A 68 -5.23 14.30 -21.28
CA THR A 68 -4.23 14.89 -22.16
C THR A 68 -2.82 14.78 -21.60
N SER A 69 -2.68 14.70 -20.27
CA SER A 69 -1.39 14.52 -19.63
C SER A 69 -1.09 13.04 -19.36
N PRO A 70 0.15 12.59 -19.60
CA PRO A 70 0.55 11.22 -19.29
C PRO A 70 0.57 11.01 -17.77
N LEU A 71 -0.02 9.90 -17.34
CA LEU A 71 0.18 9.34 -16.01
C LEU A 71 1.43 8.46 -16.04
N TYR A 72 2.27 8.56 -15.01
CA TYR A 72 3.41 7.68 -14.82
C TYR A 72 3.18 6.77 -13.61
N LEU A 73 3.46 5.48 -13.76
CA LEU A 73 3.42 4.46 -12.72
C LEU A 73 4.69 3.62 -12.83
N LEU A 74 5.63 3.82 -11.89
CA LEU A 74 6.89 3.06 -11.76
C LEU A 74 7.63 2.87 -13.10
N GLY A 75 7.99 3.98 -13.76
CA GLY A 75 8.68 3.98 -15.05
C GLY A 75 7.77 3.91 -16.27
N HIS A 76 6.56 3.38 -16.15
CA HIS A 76 5.64 3.24 -17.27
C HIS A 76 4.71 4.44 -17.43
N SER A 77 4.50 4.88 -18.67
CA SER A 77 3.59 5.97 -19.03
C SER A 77 2.27 5.43 -19.59
N TYR A 78 1.17 6.09 -19.24
CA TYR A 78 -0.18 5.78 -19.69
C TYR A 78 -0.88 7.07 -20.10
N LEU A 79 -1.51 7.08 -21.27
CA LEU A 79 -2.27 8.23 -21.76
C LEU A 79 -3.75 7.85 -21.87
N PHE A 80 -4.60 8.45 -21.02
CA PHE A 80 -6.03 8.11 -20.95
C PHE A 80 -6.88 8.74 -22.05
N ASN A 81 -6.31 8.83 -23.25
CA ASN A 81 -7.04 9.19 -24.47
C ASN A 81 -7.71 7.97 -25.12
N ARG A 82 -7.34 6.74 -24.72
CA ARG A 82 -7.90 5.49 -25.23
C ARG A 82 -8.29 4.55 -24.09
N GLU A 83 -9.31 3.72 -24.32
CA GLU A 83 -9.80 2.75 -23.32
C GLU A 83 -8.80 1.64 -23.00
N ASP A 84 -7.99 1.22 -23.99
CA ASP A 84 -6.98 0.17 -23.80
C ASP A 84 -5.84 0.62 -22.86
N GLU A 85 -5.45 1.90 -22.93
CA GLU A 85 -4.46 2.50 -22.01
C GLU A 85 -4.98 2.55 -20.57
N VAL A 86 -6.28 2.78 -20.42
CA VAL A 86 -6.96 2.79 -19.12
C VAL A 86 -7.04 1.38 -18.53
N GLU A 87 -7.36 0.38 -19.35
CA GLU A 87 -7.33 -1.02 -18.92
C GLU A 87 -5.90 -1.44 -18.55
N ARG A 88 -4.91 -1.10 -19.40
CA ARG A 88 -3.49 -1.39 -19.14
C ARG A 88 -3.00 -0.76 -17.83
N PHE A 89 -3.39 0.48 -17.54
CA PHE A 89 -3.11 1.12 -16.26
C PHE A 89 -3.81 0.41 -15.10
N SER A 90 -5.10 0.12 -15.25
CA SER A 90 -5.90 -0.53 -14.20
C SER A 90 -5.31 -1.86 -13.79
N LEU A 91 -4.92 -2.68 -14.77
CA LEU A 91 -4.25 -3.97 -14.53
C LEU A 91 -2.89 -3.75 -13.86
N ALA A 92 -2.06 -2.83 -14.36
CA ALA A 92 -0.74 -2.56 -13.79
C ALA A 92 -0.80 -2.08 -12.33
N PHE A 93 -1.74 -1.18 -12.03
CA PHE A 93 -1.98 -0.64 -10.69
C PHE A 93 -2.53 -1.69 -9.72
N ALA A 94 -3.53 -2.47 -10.16
CA ALA A 94 -4.12 -3.53 -9.35
C ALA A 94 -3.17 -4.73 -9.12
N SER A 95 -2.14 -4.86 -9.95
CA SER A 95 -1.07 -5.85 -9.78
C SER A 95 -0.06 -5.48 -8.67
N ARG A 96 -0.15 -4.28 -8.09
CA ARG A 96 0.75 -3.88 -6.99
C ARG A 96 0.23 -4.46 -5.66
N LEU A 97 1.12 -5.04 -4.87
CA LEU A 97 0.77 -5.55 -3.54
C LEU A 97 0.43 -4.38 -2.62
N TRP A 98 -0.81 -4.35 -2.16
CA TRP A 98 -1.29 -3.37 -1.18
C TRP A 98 -1.31 -4.00 0.21
N LEU A 99 -0.37 -3.55 1.06
CA LEU A 99 -0.22 -4.03 2.42
C LEU A 99 -0.67 -2.93 3.37
N THR A 100 -1.72 -3.21 4.12
CA THR A 100 -2.36 -2.26 5.03
C THR A 100 -2.21 -2.73 6.47
N TYR A 101 -2.70 -1.91 7.39
CA TYR A 101 -2.86 -2.34 8.77
C TYR A 101 -3.66 -3.63 8.89
N ARG A 102 -3.25 -4.46 9.86
CA ARG A 102 -3.88 -5.72 10.21
C ARG A 102 -4.17 -5.80 11.69
N LYS A 103 -5.14 -6.62 12.04
CA LYS A 103 -5.51 -6.95 13.42
C LYS A 103 -5.74 -8.45 13.54
N ASP A 104 -5.79 -8.91 14.79
CA ASP A 104 -6.04 -10.31 15.15
C ASP A 104 -4.90 -11.26 14.74
N PHE A 105 -3.67 -10.72 14.59
CA PHE A 105 -2.46 -11.51 14.41
C PHE A 105 -1.84 -11.95 15.74
N ALA A 106 -0.95 -12.95 15.70
CA ALA A 106 -0.25 -13.45 16.88
C ALA A 106 0.49 -12.31 17.62
N PRO A 107 0.48 -12.25 18.96
CA PRO A 107 1.07 -11.15 19.71
C PRO A 107 2.52 -10.86 19.32
N LEU A 108 2.85 -9.59 19.11
CA LEU A 108 4.23 -9.16 18.85
C LEU A 108 5.07 -9.26 20.13
N ASP A 109 6.23 -9.88 19.98
CA ASP A 109 7.17 -10.11 21.07
C ASP A 109 7.52 -8.83 21.84
N GLY A 110 7.34 -8.87 23.15
CA GLY A 110 7.70 -7.80 24.09
C GLY A 110 6.63 -6.70 24.29
N ALA A 111 5.57 -6.66 23.47
CA ALA A 111 4.51 -5.65 23.60
C ALA A 111 3.10 -6.25 23.74
N GLY A 112 2.89 -7.51 23.33
CA GLY A 112 1.57 -8.14 23.38
C GLY A 112 0.55 -7.54 22.42
N LEU A 113 1.02 -6.79 21.41
CA LEU A 113 0.16 -6.15 20.41
C LEU A 113 -0.23 -7.15 19.33
N THR A 114 -1.52 -7.21 19.04
CA THR A 114 -2.13 -8.07 18.01
C THR A 114 -2.67 -7.26 16.82
N SER A 115 -2.33 -5.97 16.77
CA SER A 115 -2.69 -5.03 15.70
C SER A 115 -1.60 -3.98 15.51
N ASP A 116 -1.37 -3.59 14.27
CA ASP A 116 -0.45 -2.52 13.91
C ASP A 116 -1.13 -1.17 13.61
N CYS A 117 -2.46 -1.11 13.79
CA CYS A 117 -3.26 0.06 13.49
C CYS A 117 -2.80 1.27 14.33
N GLY A 118 -2.34 2.31 13.62
CA GLY A 118 -1.89 3.60 14.16
C GLY A 118 -0.40 3.72 14.51
N TRP A 119 0.41 2.69 14.26
CA TRP A 119 1.88 2.77 14.43
C TRP A 119 2.67 2.08 13.31
N GLY A 120 2.15 1.00 12.72
CA GLY A 120 2.85 0.18 11.72
C GLY A 120 2.97 0.77 10.31
N CYS A 121 2.44 1.97 10.03
CA CYS A 121 2.25 2.47 8.67
C CYS A 121 3.54 2.47 7.84
N MET A 122 4.66 2.89 8.43
CA MET A 122 5.94 2.95 7.73
C MET A 122 6.50 1.55 7.45
N LEU A 123 6.26 0.59 8.34
CA LEU A 123 6.61 -0.81 8.11
C LEU A 123 5.81 -1.37 6.93
N ARG A 124 4.48 -1.13 6.89
CA ARG A 124 3.63 -1.49 5.76
C ARG A 124 4.07 -0.86 4.45
N SER A 125 4.43 0.42 4.48
CA SER A 125 4.96 1.13 3.31
C SER A 125 6.28 0.50 2.84
N GLY A 126 7.18 0.16 3.77
CA GLY A 126 8.41 -0.57 3.48
C GLY A 126 8.18 -1.97 2.92
N GLN A 127 7.19 -2.71 3.44
CA GLN A 127 6.79 -4.00 2.89
C GLN A 127 6.32 -3.86 1.44
N MET A 128 5.49 -2.84 1.11
CA MET A 128 5.05 -2.60 -0.27
C MET A 128 6.21 -2.22 -1.20
N LEU A 129 7.15 -1.40 -0.72
CA LEU A 129 8.38 -1.05 -1.45
C LEU A 129 9.23 -2.29 -1.77
N LEU A 130 9.46 -3.15 -0.76
CA LEU A 130 10.20 -4.39 -0.96
C LEU A 130 9.45 -5.36 -1.86
N ALA A 131 8.14 -5.50 -1.68
CA ALA A 131 7.30 -6.32 -2.55
C ALA A 131 7.41 -5.91 -4.02
N GLN A 132 7.44 -4.61 -4.30
CA GLN A 132 7.66 -4.10 -5.67
C GLN A 132 9.05 -4.48 -6.20
N GLY A 133 10.09 -4.38 -5.38
CA GLY A 133 11.44 -4.83 -5.74
C GLY A 133 11.50 -6.34 -6.03
N LEU A 134 10.85 -7.15 -5.19
CA LEU A 134 10.77 -8.61 -5.38
C LEU A 134 9.96 -8.98 -6.62
N LEU A 135 8.86 -8.30 -6.90
CA LEU A 135 8.10 -8.48 -8.15
C LEU A 135 8.99 -8.21 -9.36
N THR A 136 9.78 -7.14 -9.32
CA THR A 136 10.69 -6.76 -10.42
C THR A 136 11.83 -7.75 -10.59
N HIS A 137 12.33 -8.33 -9.49
CA HIS A 137 13.42 -9.33 -9.50
C HIS A 137 12.96 -10.72 -9.96
N LEU A 138 11.78 -11.16 -9.52
CA LEU A 138 11.34 -12.56 -9.65
C LEU A 138 10.37 -12.78 -10.81
N MET A 139 9.60 -11.76 -11.20
CA MET A 139 8.57 -11.90 -12.24
C MET A 139 9.11 -11.48 -13.61
N PRO A 140 8.59 -12.06 -14.71
CA PRO A 140 8.93 -11.62 -16.05
C PRO A 140 8.61 -10.13 -16.28
N SER A 141 9.39 -9.48 -17.14
CA SER A 141 9.14 -8.09 -17.54
C SER A 141 7.72 -7.94 -18.10
N GLY A 142 7.00 -6.92 -17.62
CA GLY A 142 5.60 -6.66 -18.00
C GLY A 142 4.57 -7.58 -17.36
N TRP A 143 4.94 -8.42 -16.39
CA TRP A 143 3.98 -9.25 -15.67
C TRP A 143 2.88 -8.42 -15.00
N GLN A 144 1.64 -8.91 -15.13
CA GLN A 144 0.44 -8.36 -14.52
C GLN A 144 -0.38 -9.50 -13.94
N TRP A 145 -1.10 -9.22 -12.85
CA TRP A 145 -1.93 -10.22 -12.19
C TRP A 145 -3.25 -10.43 -12.96
N PRO A 146 -3.50 -11.63 -13.54
CA PRO A 146 -4.64 -11.83 -14.44
C PRO A 146 -6.03 -11.70 -13.77
N ASP A 147 -6.10 -11.99 -12.47
CA ASP A 147 -7.33 -11.95 -11.66
C ASP A 147 -7.57 -10.58 -11.03
N SER A 148 -6.83 -9.55 -11.45
CA SER A 148 -7.04 -8.20 -10.94
C SER A 148 -8.46 -7.71 -11.29
N PRO A 149 -9.26 -7.29 -10.30
CA PRO A 149 -10.57 -6.72 -10.57
C PRO A 149 -10.43 -5.36 -11.30
N PRO A 150 -11.38 -4.99 -12.16
CA PRO A 150 -11.39 -3.68 -12.78
C PRO A 150 -11.53 -2.57 -11.72
N LEU A 151 -10.89 -1.42 -11.95
CA LEU A 151 -11.01 -0.25 -11.09
C LEU A 151 -12.43 0.33 -11.18
N THR A 152 -13.28 0.07 -10.17
CA THR A 152 -14.69 0.50 -10.19
C THR A 152 -14.95 1.87 -9.54
N ASP A 153 -14.01 2.40 -8.74
CA ASP A 153 -14.15 3.69 -8.02
C ASP A 153 -13.48 4.87 -8.78
N VAL A 154 -13.02 4.63 -10.01
CA VAL A 154 -12.54 5.69 -10.91
C VAL A 154 -13.66 6.10 -11.84
N ASP A 155 -13.93 7.41 -11.92
CA ASP A 155 -14.92 7.94 -12.84
C ASP A 155 -14.37 7.98 -14.27
N PHE A 156 -14.38 6.83 -14.92
CA PHE A 156 -14.09 6.70 -16.35
C PHE A 156 -15.33 7.01 -17.21
N GLU A 157 -16.47 7.47 -16.65
CA GLU A 157 -17.71 7.67 -17.43
C GLU A 157 -17.56 8.68 -18.56
N PHE A 158 -16.53 9.51 -18.53
CA PHE A 158 -16.16 10.39 -19.63
C PHE A 158 -15.58 9.68 -20.87
N LEU A 159 -15.24 8.38 -20.80
CA LEU A 159 -14.68 7.62 -21.92
C LEU A 159 -15.73 6.96 -22.80
N ARG A 160 -16.96 6.77 -22.30
CA ARG A 160 -18.05 6.26 -23.13
C ARG A 160 -18.40 7.33 -24.17
N PRO A 161 -18.38 7.01 -25.47
CA PRO A 161 -18.98 7.88 -26.47
C PRO A 161 -20.43 8.15 -26.05
N ARG A 162 -20.81 9.42 -25.92
CA ARG A 162 -22.22 9.77 -25.81
C ARG A 162 -22.89 9.29 -27.10
N SER A 163 -23.61 8.17 -27.04
CA SER A 163 -24.61 7.85 -28.06
C SER A 163 -25.53 9.07 -28.18
N PRO A 164 -25.82 9.56 -29.40
CA PRO A 164 -26.71 10.71 -29.57
C PRO A 164 -28.15 10.26 -29.31
N SER A 165 -28.54 10.20 -28.05
CA SER A 165 -29.92 9.95 -27.67
C SER A 165 -30.68 11.28 -27.67
N LYS A 166 -31.52 11.37 -28.71
CA LYS A 166 -32.59 12.32 -28.97
C LYS A 166 -33.20 12.91 -27.68
N THR A 167 -33.33 14.22 -27.66
CA THR A 167 -34.29 14.96 -26.84
C THR A 167 -35.69 14.36 -26.97
N LEU A 168 -36.33 13.97 -25.86
CA LEU A 168 -37.73 14.27 -25.56
C LEU A 168 -38.13 13.81 -24.14
N GLY A 169 -38.81 14.71 -23.41
CA GLY A 169 -39.95 14.40 -22.55
C GLY A 169 -39.70 13.61 -21.26
N GLY A 170 -39.80 14.29 -20.12
CA GLY A 170 -39.74 13.66 -18.80
C GLY A 170 -40.95 12.77 -18.48
N VAL A 171 -40.72 11.76 -17.65
CA VAL A 171 -41.67 11.28 -16.64
C VAL A 171 -40.85 10.70 -15.48
N VAL A 172 -41.18 11.10 -14.26
CA VAL A 172 -40.66 10.59 -12.99
C VAL A 172 -41.12 9.13 -12.81
N SER A 173 -40.26 8.22 -12.32
CA SER A 173 -40.73 6.91 -11.85
C SER A 173 -39.98 6.44 -10.61
N ILE A 174 -40.80 6.16 -9.61
CA ILE A 174 -40.56 5.73 -8.23
C ILE A 174 -40.06 4.27 -8.20
N PRO A 175 -39.21 3.85 -7.24
CA PRO A 175 -38.79 2.46 -7.13
C PRO A 175 -39.91 1.60 -6.53
N SER A 176 -40.21 0.47 -7.16
CA SER A 176 -41.12 -0.53 -6.59
C SER A 176 -40.36 -1.81 -6.24
N LEU A 177 -40.75 -2.37 -5.09
CA LEU A 177 -40.08 -3.41 -4.33
C LEU A 177 -41.10 -4.54 -4.14
N SER A 178 -40.85 -5.71 -4.71
CA SER A 178 -41.40 -7.03 -4.32
C SER A 178 -40.78 -8.09 -5.24
N SER A 179 -39.95 -9.01 -4.73
CA SER A 179 -40.29 -10.23 -3.96
C SER A 179 -40.85 -11.37 -4.83
N PHE A 180 -39.96 -12.34 -5.04
CA PHE A 180 -40.14 -13.79 -4.98
C PHE A 180 -41.32 -14.52 -5.66
N SER A 181 -40.91 -15.55 -6.40
CA SER A 181 -41.44 -16.93 -6.40
C SER A 181 -42.18 -17.42 -7.65
N SER A 182 -41.44 -18.27 -8.38
CA SER A 182 -41.79 -19.64 -8.81
C SER A 182 -43.03 -19.96 -9.64
N SER A 183 -42.74 -20.80 -10.65
CA SER A 183 -43.45 -21.99 -11.14
C SER A 183 -44.63 -21.86 -12.12
N SER A 184 -44.30 -22.27 -13.35
CA SER A 184 -44.93 -23.34 -14.15
C SER A 184 -46.23 -23.12 -14.93
N SER A 185 -46.04 -23.26 -16.25
CA SER A 185 -46.77 -24.10 -17.23
C SER A 185 -47.99 -23.56 -17.99
N ASN A 186 -47.88 -23.73 -19.33
CA ASN A 186 -48.90 -23.89 -20.38
C ASN A 186 -49.90 -22.72 -20.56
N SER A 187 -50.30 -22.28 -21.75
CA SER A 187 -50.62 -22.99 -23.00
C SER A 187 -50.88 -22.01 -24.17
N SER A 188 -50.60 -22.46 -25.41
CA SER A 188 -51.32 -22.23 -26.69
C SER A 188 -51.63 -20.82 -27.26
N SER A 189 -51.18 -20.67 -28.51
CA SER A 189 -51.83 -20.07 -29.70
C SER A 189 -52.04 -18.56 -29.80
N SER A 190 -51.36 -17.93 -30.76
CA SER A 190 -51.99 -17.52 -32.04
C SER A 190 -51.00 -16.76 -32.93
N SER A 191 -51.17 -16.98 -34.23
CA SER A 191 -50.38 -16.50 -35.37
C SER A 191 -50.54 -14.99 -35.64
N SER A 192 -49.43 -14.30 -35.90
CA SER A 192 -49.44 -13.17 -36.85
C SER A 192 -48.06 -13.02 -37.52
N SER A 193 -48.11 -12.96 -38.84
CA SER A 193 -47.01 -12.87 -39.80
C SER A 193 -46.38 -11.47 -39.81
N SER A 194 -45.05 -11.38 -39.67
CA SER A 194 -44.27 -10.21 -40.08
C SER A 194 -42.83 -10.59 -40.44
N ALA A 195 -42.30 -9.92 -41.47
CA ALA A 195 -41.11 -10.27 -42.26
C ALA A 195 -39.77 -10.34 -41.48
N PRO A 196 -38.77 -11.08 -41.97
CA PRO A 196 -37.48 -11.21 -41.28
C PRO A 196 -36.63 -9.94 -41.46
N GLY A 197 -36.36 -9.25 -40.35
CA GLY A 197 -35.30 -8.25 -40.25
C GLY A 197 -33.90 -8.91 -40.27
N PRO A 198 -32.83 -8.15 -40.57
CA PRO A 198 -31.47 -8.69 -40.61
C PRO A 198 -31.05 -9.21 -39.23
N PRO A 199 -30.21 -10.25 -39.16
CA PRO A 199 -29.83 -10.89 -37.90
C PRO A 199 -29.11 -9.89 -36.99
N PRO A 200 -29.35 -9.92 -35.67
CA PRO A 200 -28.58 -9.13 -34.73
C PRO A 200 -27.11 -9.56 -34.83
N GLN A 201 -26.23 -8.58 -35.08
CA GLN A 201 -24.79 -8.79 -35.06
C GLN A 201 -24.39 -9.39 -33.72
N ALA A 202 -23.67 -10.51 -33.78
CA ALA A 202 -23.13 -11.17 -32.61
C ALA A 202 -22.33 -10.16 -31.76
N PRO A 203 -22.46 -10.19 -30.42
CA PRO A 203 -21.62 -9.37 -29.57
C PRO A 203 -20.15 -9.66 -29.90
N PRO A 204 -19.26 -8.65 -29.87
CA PRO A 204 -17.85 -8.85 -30.17
C PRO A 204 -17.35 -9.99 -29.28
N LYS A 205 -16.82 -11.05 -29.91
CA LYS A 205 -16.21 -12.18 -29.19
C LYS A 205 -15.16 -11.59 -28.26
N ARG A 206 -15.42 -11.64 -26.95
CA ARG A 206 -14.39 -11.35 -25.95
C ARG A 206 -13.21 -12.24 -26.28
N VAL A 207 -12.10 -11.63 -26.67
CA VAL A 207 -10.83 -12.33 -26.81
C VAL A 207 -10.59 -13.04 -25.47
N PRO A 208 -10.38 -14.37 -25.46
CA PRO A 208 -10.08 -15.08 -24.23
C PRO A 208 -8.88 -14.41 -23.57
N LYS A 209 -9.01 -14.00 -22.29
CA LYS A 209 -7.86 -13.54 -21.52
C LYS A 209 -6.77 -14.63 -21.63
N PRO A 210 -5.52 -14.29 -21.97
CA PRO A 210 -4.46 -15.29 -21.95
C PRO A 210 -4.42 -15.90 -20.56
N ALA A 211 -4.58 -17.21 -20.47
CA ALA A 211 -4.45 -17.94 -19.22
C ALA A 211 -3.06 -17.63 -18.65
N GLY A 212 -2.99 -17.08 -17.44
CA GLY A 212 -1.71 -16.75 -16.80
C GLY A 212 -0.82 -17.99 -16.70
N ASP A 213 0.51 -17.81 -16.86
CA ASP A 213 1.46 -18.92 -16.63
C ASP A 213 1.27 -19.44 -15.20
N PRO A 214 0.88 -20.72 -15.00
CA PRO A 214 0.66 -21.29 -13.67
C PRO A 214 1.86 -21.14 -12.74
N ARG A 215 3.09 -21.11 -13.29
CA ARG A 215 4.31 -20.89 -12.51
C ARG A 215 4.38 -19.46 -11.96
N SER A 216 3.96 -18.48 -12.77
CA SER A 216 3.91 -17.08 -12.34
C SER A 216 2.85 -16.86 -11.27
N GLU A 217 1.69 -17.54 -11.36
CA GLU A 217 0.68 -17.47 -10.30
C GLU A 217 1.19 -18.09 -8.99
N ALA A 218 1.80 -19.28 -9.06
CA ALA A 218 2.39 -19.94 -7.89
C ALA A 218 3.48 -19.08 -7.24
N LEU A 219 4.35 -18.47 -8.06
CA LEU A 219 5.39 -17.57 -7.59
C LEU A 219 4.82 -16.29 -6.97
N HIS A 220 3.80 -15.70 -7.57
CA HIS A 220 3.11 -14.53 -7.02
C HIS A 220 2.49 -14.85 -5.65
N ARG A 221 1.79 -15.98 -5.51
CA ARG A 221 1.24 -16.43 -4.21
C ARG A 221 2.33 -16.66 -3.17
N LYS A 222 3.44 -17.28 -3.56
CA LYS A 222 4.61 -17.48 -2.69
C LYS A 222 5.21 -16.15 -2.24
N LEU A 223 5.34 -15.19 -3.16
CA LEU A 223 5.83 -13.85 -2.84
C LEU A 223 4.90 -13.16 -1.83
N VAL A 224 3.59 -13.21 -2.04
CA VAL A 224 2.60 -12.62 -1.13
C VAL A 224 2.68 -13.27 0.26
N SER A 225 2.86 -14.60 0.35
CA SER A 225 2.93 -15.28 1.64
C SER A 225 4.15 -14.87 2.47
N TRP A 226 5.25 -14.43 1.84
CA TRP A 226 6.41 -13.90 2.55
C TRP A 226 6.13 -12.63 3.36
N PHE A 227 5.02 -11.94 3.10
CA PHE A 227 4.58 -10.74 3.83
C PHE A 227 3.49 -11.01 4.86
N GLY A 228 3.12 -12.28 5.10
CA GLY A 228 2.10 -12.66 6.08
C GLY A 228 2.38 -12.15 7.50
N ASP A 229 1.33 -11.88 8.27
CA ASP A 229 1.44 -11.37 9.64
C ASP A 229 1.60 -12.49 10.68
N HIS A 230 2.60 -13.34 10.48
CA HIS A 230 2.98 -14.40 11.39
C HIS A 230 4.50 -14.47 11.56
N PRO A 231 5.01 -15.04 12.68
CA PRO A 231 6.45 -15.06 12.97
C PRO A 231 7.34 -15.75 11.92
N GLY A 232 6.78 -16.67 11.12
CA GLY A 232 7.52 -17.41 10.09
C GLY A 232 7.68 -16.68 8.75
N ALA A 233 6.99 -15.54 8.54
CA ALA A 233 7.08 -14.80 7.29
C ALA A 233 8.36 -13.94 7.26
N PRO A 234 9.27 -14.12 6.28
CA PRO A 234 10.57 -13.44 6.26
C PRO A 234 10.47 -11.93 6.08
N PHE A 235 9.38 -11.44 5.50
CA PHE A 235 9.09 -10.02 5.33
C PHE A 235 7.84 -9.57 6.09
N GLY A 236 7.30 -10.43 6.96
CA GLY A 236 6.14 -10.16 7.80
C GLY A 236 6.41 -9.12 8.88
N LEU A 237 5.33 -8.57 9.46
CA LEU A 237 5.43 -7.52 10.48
C LEU A 237 6.25 -7.97 11.70
N HIS A 238 6.09 -9.22 12.15
CA HIS A 238 6.86 -9.80 13.26
C HIS A 238 8.36 -9.72 13.03
N GLN A 239 8.81 -10.12 11.84
CA GLN A 239 10.22 -10.08 11.47
C GLN A 239 10.74 -8.63 11.36
N MET A 240 9.95 -7.73 10.78
CA MET A 240 10.29 -6.30 10.67
C MET A 240 10.49 -5.67 12.06
N VAL A 241 9.61 -5.97 13.01
CA VAL A 241 9.72 -5.51 14.41
C VAL A 241 10.94 -6.13 15.09
N ALA A 242 11.18 -7.43 14.92
CA ALA A 242 12.32 -8.12 15.51
C ALA A 242 13.67 -7.51 15.05
N LEU A 243 13.81 -7.28 13.74
CA LEU A 243 14.99 -6.62 13.16
C LEU A 243 15.12 -5.15 13.60
N GLY A 244 13.99 -4.47 13.79
CA GLY A 244 13.91 -3.08 14.28
C GLY A 244 14.50 -2.87 15.68
N ARG A 245 14.57 -3.92 16.52
CA ARG A 245 15.18 -3.84 17.87
C ARG A 245 16.62 -3.37 17.85
N SER A 246 17.39 -3.80 16.85
CA SER A 246 18.78 -3.38 16.67
C SER A 246 18.94 -1.88 16.40
N ALA A 247 17.86 -1.19 16.02
CA ALA A 247 17.80 0.26 15.85
C ALA A 247 17.07 0.96 17.01
N GLY A 248 16.87 0.27 18.14
CA GLY A 248 16.16 0.82 19.30
C GLY A 248 14.68 1.09 19.02
N ARG A 249 14.02 0.25 18.20
CA ARG A 249 12.58 0.31 17.94
C ARG A 249 11.89 -0.95 18.41
N ARG A 250 10.68 -0.79 18.93
CA ARG A 250 9.81 -1.86 19.42
C ARG A 250 8.46 -1.80 18.71
N ALA A 251 7.61 -2.80 18.93
CA ALA A 251 6.22 -2.73 18.50
C ALA A 251 5.52 -1.54 19.20
N GLY A 252 4.75 -0.76 18.44
CA GLY A 252 4.12 0.48 18.91
C GLY A 252 4.89 1.76 18.62
N ASP A 253 6.21 1.67 18.40
CA ASP A 253 7.03 2.84 18.06
C ASP A 253 6.77 3.31 16.63
N TRP A 254 7.07 4.59 16.38
CA TRP A 254 7.12 5.09 15.01
C TRP A 254 8.46 4.79 14.34
N TYR A 255 8.39 4.30 13.10
CA TYR A 255 9.54 4.00 12.26
C TYR A 255 9.67 5.07 11.18
N GLY A 256 10.88 5.59 10.98
CA GLY A 256 11.19 6.49 9.86
C GLY A 256 11.72 5.74 8.63
N PRO A 257 11.69 6.34 7.43
CA PRO A 257 12.11 5.68 6.19
C PRO A 257 13.55 5.13 6.25
N SER A 258 14.49 5.88 6.86
CA SER A 258 15.90 5.45 6.98
C SER A 258 16.05 4.18 7.82
N VAL A 259 15.31 4.08 8.94
CA VAL A 259 15.33 2.89 9.80
C VAL A 259 14.73 1.70 9.03
N VAL A 260 13.61 1.90 8.35
CA VAL A 260 12.97 0.86 7.55
C VAL A 260 13.88 0.38 6.43
N ALA A 261 14.60 1.26 5.72
CA ALA A 261 15.56 0.86 4.69
C ALA A 261 16.61 -0.13 5.20
N HIS A 262 17.17 0.11 6.39
CA HIS A 262 18.12 -0.81 7.02
C HIS A 262 17.47 -2.11 7.51
N ILE A 263 16.21 -2.07 7.96
CA ILE A 263 15.44 -3.27 8.30
C ILE A 263 15.24 -4.13 7.05
N LEU A 264 14.83 -3.55 5.92
CA LEU A 264 14.66 -4.27 4.65
C LEU A 264 15.97 -4.92 4.20
N ARG A 265 17.09 -4.20 4.28
CA ARG A 265 18.41 -4.77 4.00
C ARG A 265 18.70 -6.00 4.86
N LYS A 266 18.48 -5.92 6.17
CA LYS A 266 18.70 -7.06 7.08
C LYS A 266 17.75 -8.22 6.77
N ALA A 267 16.49 -7.93 6.44
CA ALA A 267 15.49 -8.95 6.12
C ALA A 267 15.88 -9.75 4.88
N VAL A 268 16.30 -9.07 3.80
CA VAL A 268 16.78 -9.71 2.58
C VAL A 268 18.06 -10.52 2.82
N ALA A 269 19.00 -9.99 3.61
CA ALA A 269 20.25 -10.69 3.92
C ALA A 269 20.06 -11.94 4.82
N THR A 270 18.98 -12.01 5.60
CA THR A 270 18.76 -13.10 6.58
C THR A 270 17.91 -14.23 6.00
N THR A 271 17.14 -13.98 4.95
CA THR A 271 16.23 -14.98 4.39
C THR A 271 16.93 -15.90 3.39
N THR A 272 16.54 -17.17 3.38
CA THR A 272 16.95 -18.14 2.35
C THR A 272 15.91 -18.27 1.23
N GLU A 273 14.75 -17.62 1.36
CA GLU A 273 13.63 -17.71 0.41
C GLU A 273 13.91 -16.94 -0.89
N VAL A 274 14.73 -15.90 -0.83
CA VAL A 274 15.10 -15.06 -1.96
C VAL A 274 16.58 -15.22 -2.24
N GLN A 275 16.91 -15.63 -3.46
CA GLN A 275 18.29 -15.83 -3.90
C GLN A 275 18.69 -14.73 -4.90
N ASN A 276 20.00 -14.51 -5.02
CA ASN A 276 20.60 -13.59 -5.97
C ASN A 276 20.08 -12.13 -5.87
N LEU A 277 19.74 -11.68 -4.66
CA LEU A 277 19.26 -10.34 -4.39
C LEU A 277 19.98 -9.76 -3.18
N THR A 278 20.44 -8.53 -3.32
CA THR A 278 21.04 -7.74 -2.25
C THR A 278 20.40 -6.36 -2.15
N VAL A 279 20.60 -5.69 -1.01
CA VAL A 279 20.05 -4.36 -0.75
C VAL A 279 21.17 -3.43 -0.32
N TYR A 280 21.41 -2.39 -1.11
CA TYR A 280 22.31 -1.31 -0.77
C TYR A 280 21.51 -0.14 -0.19
N VAL A 281 21.92 0.36 0.98
CA VAL A 281 21.33 1.57 1.59
C VAL A 281 22.37 2.67 1.54
N ALA A 282 22.10 3.70 0.75
CA ALA A 282 22.98 4.85 0.60
C ALA A 282 23.20 5.58 1.93
N GLN A 283 24.43 6.03 2.14
CA GLN A 283 24.80 6.84 3.29
C GLN A 283 24.91 8.31 2.85
N ASP A 284 24.49 9.23 3.70
CA ASP A 284 24.59 10.67 3.44
C ASP A 284 24.03 11.11 2.07
N CYS A 285 22.92 10.48 1.65
CA CYS A 285 22.28 10.69 0.35
C CYS A 285 23.19 10.44 -0.88
N THR A 286 24.28 9.69 -0.71
CA THR A 286 25.29 9.44 -1.74
C THR A 286 25.40 7.95 -2.05
N VAL A 287 25.39 7.61 -3.33
CA VAL A 287 25.58 6.22 -3.82
C VAL A 287 27.00 6.07 -4.33
N TYR A 288 27.80 5.26 -3.65
CA TYR A 288 29.16 4.94 -4.06
C TYR A 288 29.13 3.76 -5.04
N LYS A 289 29.56 4.01 -6.28
CA LYS A 289 29.50 3.01 -7.35
C LYS A 289 30.28 1.75 -7.01
N GLU A 290 31.47 1.89 -6.44
CA GLU A 290 32.35 0.77 -6.09
C GLU A 290 31.71 -0.11 -5.00
N ASP A 291 31.12 0.48 -3.97
CA ASP A 291 30.38 -0.28 -2.95
C ASP A 291 29.23 -1.09 -3.55
N VAL A 292 28.47 -0.49 -4.47
CA VAL A 292 27.35 -1.18 -5.13
C VAL A 292 27.87 -2.36 -5.96
N VAL A 293 28.94 -2.16 -6.76
CA VAL A 293 29.56 -3.22 -7.55
C VAL A 293 30.04 -4.35 -6.65
N HIS A 294 30.75 -4.03 -5.57
CA HIS A 294 31.28 -5.01 -4.63
C HIS A 294 30.16 -5.86 -3.99
N VAL A 295 29.07 -5.23 -3.59
CA VAL A 295 27.92 -5.93 -3.00
C VAL A 295 27.19 -6.80 -4.04
N CYS A 296 27.26 -6.46 -5.33
CA CYS A 296 26.70 -7.30 -6.41
C CYS A 296 27.60 -8.48 -6.80
N GLU A 297 28.92 -8.35 -6.68
CA GLU A 297 29.87 -9.43 -7.01
C GLU A 297 29.83 -10.58 -5.98
N GLY A 298 29.49 -10.29 -4.73
CA GLY A 298 29.34 -11.27 -3.66
C GLY A 298 30.67 -11.86 -3.16
N GLU A 299 30.59 -12.66 -2.09
CA GLU A 299 31.74 -13.39 -1.53
C GLU A 299 31.80 -14.83 -2.09
N GLY A 300 32.04 -14.98 -3.40
CA GLY A 300 32.15 -16.30 -4.04
C GLY A 300 31.85 -16.29 -5.55
N ASP A 301 32.22 -17.38 -6.23
CA ASP A 301 32.39 -17.50 -7.68
C ASP A 301 31.22 -16.98 -8.57
N SER A 302 31.50 -15.85 -9.26
CA SER A 302 31.15 -15.51 -10.66
C SER A 302 29.71 -15.17 -11.11
N SER A 303 28.72 -14.92 -10.24
CA SER A 303 27.41 -14.41 -10.72
C SER A 303 26.96 -13.11 -10.05
N TRP A 304 26.69 -12.09 -10.87
CA TRP A 304 26.17 -10.78 -10.44
C TRP A 304 24.81 -10.91 -9.73
N GLN A 305 24.73 -10.40 -8.51
CA GLN A 305 23.48 -10.28 -7.74
C GLN A 305 22.67 -9.07 -8.19
N SER A 306 21.35 -9.25 -8.31
CA SER A 306 20.44 -8.10 -8.45
C SER A 306 20.52 -7.23 -7.20
N VAL A 307 20.45 -5.91 -7.35
CA VAL A 307 20.54 -4.97 -6.22
C VAL A 307 19.33 -4.05 -6.15
N ILE A 308 18.77 -3.91 -4.95
CA ILE A 308 17.85 -2.83 -4.60
C ILE A 308 18.67 -1.70 -3.96
N ILE A 309 18.63 -0.51 -4.56
CA ILE A 309 19.29 0.68 -4.03
C ILE A 309 18.25 1.55 -3.32
N LEU A 310 18.39 1.70 -2.00
CA LEU A 310 17.55 2.56 -1.18
C LEU A 310 18.32 3.82 -0.81
N VAL A 311 17.74 4.99 -1.09
CA VAL A 311 18.35 6.29 -0.79
C VAL A 311 17.47 7.06 0.20
N PRO A 312 17.72 6.96 1.51
CA PRO A 312 17.02 7.77 2.50
C PRO A 312 17.40 9.24 2.33
N VAL A 313 16.41 10.11 2.12
CA VAL A 313 16.61 11.55 1.87
C VAL A 313 15.65 12.41 2.67
N ARG A 314 16.06 13.65 2.96
CA ARG A 314 15.20 14.72 3.48
C ARG A 314 15.13 15.86 2.48
N LEU A 315 13.99 15.97 1.78
CA LEU A 315 13.79 16.93 0.69
C LEU A 315 13.25 18.29 1.15
N GLY A 316 13.24 18.58 2.44
CA GLY A 316 12.73 19.84 2.98
C GLY A 316 12.62 19.87 4.50
N GLY A 317 12.17 21.01 5.01
CA GLY A 317 11.95 21.27 6.44
C GLY A 317 10.66 20.61 6.91
N GLU A 318 9.59 21.41 7.00
CA GLU A 318 8.22 20.95 7.29
C GLU A 318 7.45 20.53 6.03
N THR A 319 7.79 21.14 4.90
CA THR A 319 7.22 20.89 3.58
C THR A 319 8.31 20.50 2.59
N LEU A 320 7.91 19.81 1.52
CA LEU A 320 8.79 19.51 0.40
C LEU A 320 9.27 20.82 -0.24
N ASN A 321 10.57 20.98 -0.43
CA ASN A 321 11.10 22.11 -1.18
C ASN A 321 10.73 21.93 -2.68
N PRO A 322 10.01 22.88 -3.30
CA PRO A 322 9.55 22.77 -4.69
C PRO A 322 10.65 22.51 -5.72
N THR A 323 11.89 22.94 -5.46
CA THR A 323 13.04 22.68 -6.35
C THR A 323 13.27 21.18 -6.60
N TYR A 324 12.90 20.31 -5.65
CA TYR A 324 13.07 18.86 -5.81
C TYR A 324 11.90 18.16 -6.50
N ILE A 325 10.76 18.82 -6.72
CA ILE A 325 9.55 18.18 -7.31
C ILE A 325 9.88 17.55 -8.66
N GLN A 326 10.57 18.28 -9.53
CA GLN A 326 10.92 17.76 -10.86
C GLN A 326 11.89 16.58 -10.78
N CYS A 327 12.83 16.62 -9.83
CA CYS A 327 13.75 15.50 -9.58
C CYS A 327 13.00 14.24 -9.13
N VAL A 328 12.07 14.37 -8.18
CA VAL A 328 11.21 13.27 -7.71
C VAL A 328 10.38 12.68 -8.84
N LYS A 329 9.75 13.53 -9.66
CA LYS A 329 8.99 13.09 -10.84
C LYS A 329 9.89 12.32 -11.81
N ASN A 330 11.10 12.81 -12.07
CA ASN A 330 12.05 12.13 -12.96
C ASN A 330 12.49 10.76 -12.42
N ILE A 331 12.67 10.61 -11.09
CA ILE A 331 12.96 9.31 -10.48
C ILE A 331 11.82 8.32 -10.71
N LEU A 332 10.57 8.75 -10.52
CA LEU A 332 9.38 7.92 -10.76
C LEU A 332 9.18 7.52 -12.24
N LYS A 333 9.88 8.18 -13.18
CA LYS A 333 9.91 7.82 -14.61
C LYS A 333 10.98 6.80 -14.97
N LEU A 334 11.90 6.44 -14.05
CA LEU A 334 12.93 5.45 -14.35
C LEU A 334 12.33 4.03 -14.34
N ASP A 335 12.68 3.22 -15.33
CA ASP A 335 12.23 1.81 -15.43
C ASP A 335 12.67 0.96 -14.23
N CYS A 336 13.80 1.32 -13.60
CA CYS A 336 14.31 0.65 -12.41
C CYS A 336 13.72 1.18 -11.09
N CYS A 337 12.81 2.16 -11.13
CA CYS A 337 12.21 2.73 -9.92
C CYS A 337 11.22 1.76 -9.30
N ILE A 338 11.44 1.41 -8.03
CA ILE A 338 10.50 0.60 -7.23
C ILE A 338 9.55 1.45 -6.37
N GLY A 339 9.60 2.78 -6.51
CA GLY A 339 8.75 3.74 -5.81
C GLY A 339 9.43 4.44 -4.62
N ILE A 340 8.65 5.21 -3.87
CA ILE A 340 9.12 6.06 -2.77
C ILE A 340 8.23 5.85 -1.56
N ILE A 341 8.82 5.65 -0.38
CA ILE A 341 8.09 5.64 0.90
C ILE A 341 8.38 6.92 1.67
N GLY A 342 7.37 7.46 2.34
CA GLY A 342 7.55 8.68 3.12
C GLY A 342 6.24 9.15 3.73
N GLY A 343 6.24 10.37 4.25
CA GLY A 343 5.06 10.98 4.89
C GLY A 343 5.35 11.48 6.29
N LYS A 344 4.30 11.98 6.96
CA LYS A 344 4.40 12.50 8.32
C LYS A 344 4.36 11.34 9.33
N PRO A 345 4.80 11.55 10.58
CA PRO A 345 4.63 10.55 11.62
C PRO A 345 3.18 10.04 11.69
N LYS A 346 3.02 8.71 11.71
CA LYS A 346 1.72 8.00 11.69
C LYS A 346 0.85 8.21 10.43
N HIS A 347 1.43 8.77 9.37
CA HIS A 347 0.78 9.07 8.10
C HIS A 347 1.74 8.81 6.93
N SER A 348 2.25 7.57 6.82
CA SER A 348 3.15 7.20 5.72
C SER A 348 2.40 6.64 4.51
N LEU A 349 2.93 6.89 3.32
CA LEU A 349 2.39 6.45 2.04
C LEU A 349 3.48 5.78 1.22
N PHE A 350 3.07 4.94 0.27
CA PHE A 350 3.94 4.39 -0.76
C PHE A 350 3.60 5.02 -2.11
N PHE A 351 4.41 5.97 -2.55
CA PHE A 351 4.26 6.68 -3.82
C PHE A 351 4.84 5.84 -4.97
N ILE A 352 4.00 5.61 -5.98
CA ILE A 352 4.28 4.72 -7.10
C ILE A 352 4.19 5.42 -8.45
N GLY A 353 3.79 6.69 -8.48
CA GLY A 353 3.59 7.39 -9.74
C GLY A 353 3.14 8.83 -9.55
N PHE A 354 2.75 9.47 -10.65
CA PHE A 354 2.15 10.79 -10.65
C PHE A 354 1.39 11.08 -11.95
N GLN A 355 0.46 12.02 -11.91
CA GLN A 355 -0.11 12.68 -13.08
C GLN A 355 -0.18 14.18 -12.80
N ASP A 356 0.29 15.00 -13.75
CA ASP A 356 0.43 16.44 -13.56
C ASP A 356 1.21 16.78 -12.26
N GLU A 357 0.57 17.45 -11.31
CA GLU A 357 1.12 17.81 -10.00
C GLU A 357 0.70 16.87 -8.86
N GLN A 358 -0.07 15.82 -9.16
CA GLN A 358 -0.59 14.88 -8.16
C GLN A 358 0.25 13.60 -8.14
N LEU A 359 0.67 13.18 -6.95
CA LEU A 359 1.34 11.90 -6.76
C LEU A 359 0.31 10.79 -6.63
N LEU A 360 0.61 9.65 -7.24
CA LEU A 360 -0.13 8.40 -7.10
C LEU A 360 0.50 7.55 -5.99
N TYR A 361 -0.32 7.04 -5.07
CA TYR A 361 0.17 6.28 -3.92
C TYR A 361 -0.76 5.13 -3.48
N LEU A 362 -0.18 4.21 -2.71
CA LEU A 362 -0.90 3.20 -1.93
C LEU A 362 -0.88 3.60 -0.46
N ASP A 363 -2.06 3.61 0.16
CA ASP A 363 -2.26 4.06 1.53
C ASP A 363 -2.41 2.86 2.50
N PRO A 364 -1.50 2.66 3.47
CA PRO A 364 -1.59 1.53 4.40
C PRO A 364 -2.64 1.72 5.52
N HIS A 365 -3.28 2.88 5.65
CA HIS A 365 -4.14 3.25 6.79
C HIS A 365 -5.55 2.65 6.76
N TYR A 366 -5.67 1.42 6.28
CA TYR A 366 -6.92 0.66 6.30
C TYR A 366 -6.74 -0.60 7.16
N CYS A 367 -7.50 -0.71 8.24
CA CYS A 367 -7.35 -1.80 9.23
C CYS A 367 -8.18 -3.02 8.79
N GLN A 368 -7.51 -4.08 8.34
CA GLN A 368 -8.12 -5.32 7.84
C GLN A 368 -7.93 -6.50 8.82
N PRO A 369 -8.82 -7.50 8.86
CA PRO A 369 -8.57 -8.73 9.61
C PRO A 369 -7.33 -9.49 9.12
N LEU A 370 -6.72 -10.32 9.95
CA LEU A 370 -5.66 -11.25 9.56
C LEU A 370 -6.12 -12.14 8.39
N VAL A 371 -5.21 -12.35 7.43
CA VAL A 371 -5.32 -13.41 6.43
C VAL A 371 -4.26 -14.45 6.76
N ASP A 372 -4.67 -15.70 6.91
CA ASP A 372 -3.75 -16.81 7.13
C ASP A 372 -3.04 -17.18 5.82
N ALA A 373 -1.89 -16.54 5.59
CA ALA A 373 -1.07 -16.75 4.40
C ALA A 373 -0.24 -18.04 4.44
N THR A 374 -0.36 -18.86 5.49
CA THR A 374 0.30 -20.18 5.58
C THR A 374 -0.44 -21.26 4.78
N GLN A 375 -1.73 -21.06 4.52
CA GLN A 375 -2.56 -21.96 3.73
C GLN A 375 -2.25 -21.81 2.24
N SER A 376 -2.15 -22.89 1.47
CA SER A 376 -1.78 -22.81 0.04
C SER A 376 -2.80 -22.04 -0.83
N ASN A 377 -4.06 -22.00 -0.41
CA ASN A 377 -5.18 -21.39 -1.12
C ASN A 377 -5.73 -20.13 -0.43
N PHE A 378 -4.89 -19.42 0.35
CA PHE A 378 -5.31 -18.20 1.01
C PHE A 378 -5.91 -17.19 0.02
N SER A 379 -6.90 -16.44 0.50
CA SER A 379 -7.59 -15.45 -0.32
C SER A 379 -6.66 -14.29 -0.62
N LEU A 380 -6.38 -14.06 -1.91
CA LEU A 380 -5.84 -12.81 -2.41
C LEU A 380 -7.00 -11.80 -2.48
N GLU A 381 -7.59 -11.45 -1.32
CA GLU A 381 -8.67 -10.47 -1.28
C GLU A 381 -8.17 -9.14 -1.86
N VAL A 382 -8.57 -8.81 -3.08
CA VAL A 382 -8.46 -7.46 -3.62
C VAL A 382 -9.59 -6.64 -3.07
N ARG A 383 -9.49 -6.24 -1.80
CA ARG A 383 -10.29 -5.09 -1.38
C ARG A 383 -9.70 -3.89 -2.08
N ARG A 384 -10.48 -3.36 -3.03
CA ARG A 384 -10.26 -2.15 -3.84
C ARG A 384 -8.99 -1.38 -3.44
N ASN A 385 -7.90 -1.52 -4.20
CA ASN A 385 -6.87 -0.49 -4.21
C ASN A 385 -7.58 0.78 -4.68
N THR A 386 -8.04 1.62 -3.76
CA THR A 386 -8.56 2.93 -4.14
C THR A 386 -7.35 3.71 -4.62
N CYS A 387 -7.34 4.04 -5.91
CA CYS A 387 -6.42 5.06 -6.39
C CYS A 387 -6.84 6.37 -5.72
N TYR A 388 -5.99 6.96 -4.88
CA TYR A 388 -6.24 8.25 -4.26
C TYR A 388 -5.47 9.35 -4.98
#